data_AF-Q5EY01-F1
#
_entry.id   AF-Q5EY01-F1
#
_cell.length_a   1.000
_cell.length_b   1.000
_cell.length_c   1.000
_cell.angle_alpha   90.00
_cell.angle_beta   90.00
_cell.angle_gamma   90.00
#
_symmetry.space_group_name_H-M   'P 1'
#
loop_
_entity.id
_entity.type
_entity.pdbx_description
1 polymer ?
#
loop_
_entity_poly.entity_id
_entity_poly.type
_entity_poly.pdbx_seq_one_letter_code
_entity_poly.pdbx_strand_id
1 'polypeptide(L)' 'VRLAANMIAGHLLLPLLGNTGPFLSYMMLSLLIMTQIALLILESAVATIQSYVFAVLSTLYSSEVNQKKKKKKK' A
#
# COMPACT_ATOMS: atom_id res chain seq x y z
N VAL A 1 5.73 -5.20 -8.45
CA VAL A 1 6.06 -3.84 -8.95
C VAL A 1 5.01 -2.81 -8.57
N ARG A 2 3.73 -2.97 -8.93
CA ARG A 2 2.65 -2.00 -8.61
C ARG A 2 2.47 -1.69 -7.12
N LEU A 3 2.51 -2.71 -6.25
CA LEU A 3 2.39 -2.52 -4.80
C LEU A 3 3.61 -1.76 -4.21
N ALA A 4 4.82 -2.15 -4.62
CA ALA A 4 6.05 -1.51 -4.16
C ALA A 4 6.15 -0.05 -4.63
N ALA A 5 5.75 0.24 -5.88
CA ALA A 5 5.75 1.61 -6.40
C ALA A 5 4.77 2.53 -5.64
N ASN A 6 3.57 2.03 -5.33
CA ASN A 6 2.58 2.80 -4.57
C ASN A 6 3.06 3.07 -3.13
N MET A 7 3.70 2.09 -2.48
CA MET A 7 4.26 2.24 -1.13
C MET A 7 5.52 3.13 -1.07
N ILE A 8 6.36 3.11 -2.11
CA ILE A 8 7.57 3.96 -2.16
C ILE A 8 7.18 5.41 -2.47
N ALA A 9 6.17 5.65 -3.30
CA ALA A 9 5.74 7.01 -3.66
C ALA A 9 5.17 7.79 -2.46
N GLY A 10 4.27 7.19 -1.68
CA GLY A 10 3.74 7.84 -0.48
C GLY A 10 4.79 7.94 0.64
N HIS A 11 5.57 6.89 0.86
CA HIS A 11 6.67 6.92 1.82
C HIS A 11 7.75 7.96 1.50
N LEU A 12 8.05 8.24 0.23
CA LEU A 12 9.03 9.26 -0.16
C LEU A 12 8.44 10.69 -0.12
N LEU A 13 7.13 10.83 -0.34
CA LEU A 13 6.42 12.10 -0.30
C LEU A 13 6.27 12.67 1.12
N LEU A 14 6.05 11.80 2.12
CA LEU A 14 5.94 12.16 3.53
C LEU A 14 7.19 12.90 4.10
N PRO A 15 8.44 12.43 3.91
CA PRO A 15 9.65 13.12 4.35
C PRO A 15 9.97 14.37 3.52
N LEU A 16 9.57 14.42 2.23
CA LEU A 16 9.67 15.66 1.43
C LEU A 16 8.79 16.78 2.01
N LEU A 17 7.56 16.45 2.43
CA LEU A 17 6.71 17.40 3.15
C LEU A 17 7.28 17.75 4.53
N GLY A 18 7.77 16.74 5.27
CA GLY A 18 8.38 16.95 6.59
C GLY A 18 9.60 17.87 6.57
N ASN A 19 10.38 17.86 5.49
CA ASN A 19 11.55 18.72 5.31
C ASN A 19 11.20 20.21 5.10
N THR A 20 9.93 20.54 4.80
CA THR A 20 9.44 21.92 4.80
C THR A 20 8.97 22.41 6.18
N GLY A 21 8.81 21.49 7.14
CA GLY A 21 8.39 21.77 8.52
C GLY A 21 9.22 22.80 9.30
N PRO A 22 10.57 22.82 9.24
CA PRO A 22 11.37 23.78 10.01
C PRO A 22 11.25 25.24 9.53
N PHE A 23 10.70 25.48 8.33
CA PHE A 23 10.44 26.83 7.81
C PHE A 23 9.02 27.32 8.09
N LEU A 24 8.16 26.48 8.66
CA LEU A 24 6.75 26.78 8.90
C LEU A 24 6.50 27.11 10.38
N SER A 25 5.55 28.02 10.61
CA SER A 25 5.07 28.36 11.96
C SER A 25 4.57 27.13 12.71
N TYR A 26 4.71 27.13 14.04
CA TYR A 26 4.27 26.06 14.95
C TYR A 26 2.81 25.62 14.71
N MET A 27 1.94 26.55 14.32
CA MET A 27 0.53 26.26 14.00
C MET A 27 0.38 25.42 12.72
N MET A 28 1.19 25.69 11.69
CA MET A 28 1.21 24.90 10.46
C MET A 28 1.88 23.54 10.65
N LEU A 29 2.87 23.45 11.53
CA LEU A 29 3.53 22.18 11.86
C LEU A 29 2.55 21.17 12.47
N SER A 30 1.69 21.60 13.40
CA SER A 30 0.65 20.76 14.00
C SER A 30 -0.32 20.21 12.96
N LEU A 31 -0.76 21.06 12.02
CA LEU A 31 -1.62 20.65 10.91
C LEU A 31 -0.92 19.62 10.00
N LEU A 32 0.37 19.83 9.71
CA LEU A 32 1.17 18.95 8.85
C LEU A 32 1.32 17.55 9.46
N ILE A 33 1.55 17.45 10.77
CA ILE A 33 1.59 16.17 11.51
C ILE A 33 0.25 15.44 11.43
N MET A 34 -0.87 16.16 11.63
CA MET A 34 -2.21 15.56 11.51
C MET A 34 -2.45 14.98 10.11
N THR A 35 -2.04 15.71 9.06
CA THR A 35 -2.15 15.20 7.68
C THR A 35 -1.24 14.02 7.39
N GLN A 36 -0.03 13.95 7.97
CA GLN A 36 0.86 12.80 7.83
C GLN A 36 0.27 11.54 8.45
N ILE A 37 -0.33 11.64 9.64
CA ILE A 37 -0.99 10.50 10.28
C ILE A 37 -2.19 10.02 9.43
N ALA A 38 -2.97 10.94 8.88
CA ALA A 38 -4.08 10.59 7.98
C ALA A 38 -3.60 9.87 6.71
N LEU A 39 -2.52 10.35 6.09
CA LEU A 39 -1.91 9.71 4.92
C LEU A 39 -1.33 8.33 5.23
N LEU A 40 -0.72 8.15 6.40
CA LEU A 40 -0.21 6.85 6.85
C LEU A 40 -1.33 5.80 6.97
N ILE A 41 -2.47 6.19 7.54
CA ILE A 41 -3.66 5.33 7.64
C ILE A 41 -4.15 4.97 6.24
N LEU A 42 -4.21 5.93 5.32
CA LEU A 42 -4.62 5.68 3.94
C LEU A 42 -3.70 4.69 3.22
N GLU A 43 -2.37 4.84 3.33
CA GLU A 43 -1.42 3.89 2.76
C GLU A 43 -1.57 2.49 3.34
N SER A 44 -1.82 2.39 4.65
CA SER A 44 -2.06 1.10 5.32
C SER A 44 -3.31 0.40 4.79
N ALA A 45 -4.39 1.15 4.52
CA ALA A 45 -5.62 0.61 3.97
C ALA A 45 -5.42 0.11 2.53
N VAL A 46 -4.71 0.88 1.70
CA VAL A 46 -4.37 0.47 0.32
C VAL A 46 -3.49 -0.79 0.32
N ALA A 47 -2.55 -0.90 1.28
CA ALA A 47 -1.71 -2.08 1.45
C ALA A 47 -2.52 -3.36 1.76
N THR A 48 -3.51 -3.25 2.65
CA THR A 48 -4.42 -4.37 2.99
C THR A 48 -5.25 -4.82 1.78
N ILE A 49 -5.78 -3.87 1.00
CA ILE A 49 -6.57 -4.20 -0.20
C ILE A 49 -5.69 -4.88 -1.26
N GLN A 50 -4.46 -4.40 -1.46
CA GLN A 50 -3.57 -4.93 -2.48
C GLN A 50 -3.05 -6.34 -2.14
N SER A 51 -2.79 -6.66 -0.85
CA SER A 51 -2.42 -8.01 -0.43
C SER A 51 -3.58 -8.99 -0.58
N TYR A 52 -4.81 -8.54 -0.31
CA TYR A 52 -6.02 -9.33 -0.55
C TYR A 52 -6.19 -9.68 -2.04
N VAL A 53 -6.09 -8.69 -2.94
CA VAL A 53 -6.20 -8.92 -4.39
C VAL A 53 -5.13 -9.91 -4.87
N PHE A 54 -3.91 -9.80 -4.37
CA PHE A 54 -2.84 -10.75 -4.72
C PHE A 54 -3.13 -12.17 -4.22
N ALA A 55 -3.63 -12.31 -2.98
CA ALA A 55 -4.01 -13.61 -2.43
C ALA A 55 -5.16 -14.24 -3.22
N VAL A 56 -6.22 -13.50 -3.53
CA VAL A 56 -7.34 -14.00 -4.34
C VAL A 56 -6.87 -14.44 -5.72
N LEU A 57 -6.05 -13.63 -6.40
CA LEU A 57 -5.49 -14.00 -7.71
C LEU A 57 -4.66 -15.29 -7.61
N SER A 58 -3.78 -15.38 -6.60
CA SER A 58 -2.94 -16.56 -6.35
C SER A 58 -3.77 -17.82 -6.09
N THR A 59 -4.82 -17.71 -5.27
CA THR A 59 -5.73 -18.82 -4.96
C THR A 59 -6.53 -19.26 -6.20
N LEU A 60 -6.98 -18.33 -7.03
CA LEU A 60 -7.67 -18.61 -8.29
C LEU A 60 -6.75 -19.35 -9.27
N TYR A 61 -5.54 -18.84 -9.51
CA TYR A 61 -4.54 -19.50 -10.35
C TYR A 61 -4.15 -20.88 -9.80
N SER A 62 -4.00 -21.04 -8.48
CA SER A 62 -3.67 -22.31 -7.86
C SER A 62 -4.81 -23.33 -7.98
N SER A 63 -6.06 -22.87 -7.86
CA SER A 63 -7.26 -23.71 -8.04
C SER A 63 -7.43 -24.18 -9.48
N GLU A 64 -7.18 -23.31 -10.47
CA GLU A 64 -7.18 -23.67 -11.89
C GLU A 64 -6.10 -24.71 -12.24
N VAL A 65 -4.88 -24.55 -11.71
CA VAL A 65 -3.78 -25.49 -11.92
C VAL A 65 -4.03 -26.84 -11.23
N ASN A 66 -4.62 -26.83 -10.03
CA ASN A 66 -4.93 -28.06 -9.30
C ASN A 66 -6.13 -28.82 -9.92
N GLN A 67 -7.13 -28.11 -10.46
CA GLN A 67 -8.19 -28.73 -11.26
C GLN A 67 -7.66 -29.36 -12.55
N LYS A 68 -6.70 -28.72 -13.24
CA LYS A 68 -6.03 -29.32 -14.41
C LYS A 68 -5.24 -30.58 -14.06
N LYS A 69 -4.56 -30.65 -12.90
CA LYS A 69 -3.89 -31.88 -12.43
C LYS A 69 -4.87 -33.01 -12.09
N LYS A 70 -6.05 -32.71 -11.56
CA LYS A 70 -7.10 -33.72 -11.30
C LYS A 70 -7.74 -34.27 -12.58
N LYS A 71 -7.93 -33.43 -13.62
CA LYS A 71 -8.44 -33.89 -14.93
C LYS A 71 -7.44 -34.73 -15.74
N LYS A 72 -6.13 -34.57 -15.53
CA LYS A 72 -5.10 -35.44 -16.16
C LYS A 72 -4.88 -36.78 -15.45
N LYS A 73 -5.43 -36.96 -14.23
CA LYS A 73 -5.34 -38.19 -13.44
C LYS A 73 -6.61 -39.05 -13.49
N LYS A 74 -7.66 -38.60 -14.20
CA LYS A 74 -8.80 -39.41 -14.63
C LYS A 74 -8.69 -39.62 -16.13
#